data_AF-A0A091C2C4-F1
#
_entry.id   AF-A0A091C2C4-F1
#
_cell.length_a   1.000
_cell.length_b   1.000
_cell.length_c   1.000
_cell.angle_alpha   90.00
_cell.angle_beta   90.00
_cell.angle_gamma   90.00
#
_symmetry.space_group_name_H-M   'P 1'
#
loop_
_entity.id
_entity.type
_entity.pdbx_description
1 polymer ?
#
loop_
_entity_poly.entity_id
_entity_poly.type
_entity_poly.pdbx_seq_one_letter_code
_entity_poly.pdbx_strand_id
1 'polypeptide(L)'
;MYCSNCGNKIEERTNYCPFCGILQSQENTVSVETTIAKKETRTNKSRANKGSFNFWAAFFGIFYYFYKGLWKKGLLLQSLLFILIGIVDRFTIYLYLSYKASEILSLALGATLFGRMSTIDISRKQEESETMWKELPSIFNNGVVVIGVTVASVFIYGILAVY
;
A
#
# COMPACT_ATOMS: atom_id res chain seq x y z
N MET A 1 -29.28 -32.87 -12.78
CA MET A 1 -29.11 -31.39 -12.72
C MET A 1 -28.23 -30.89 -13.87
N TYR A 2 -28.14 -29.58 -14.11
CA TYR A 2 -27.23 -28.97 -15.11
C TYR A 2 -26.18 -28.12 -14.40
N CYS A 3 -24.95 -28.08 -14.92
CA CYS A 3 -23.88 -27.26 -14.35
C CYS A 3 -24.19 -25.77 -14.50
N SER A 4 -24.11 -25.02 -13.40
CA SER A 4 -24.33 -23.57 -13.37
C SER A 4 -23.38 -22.74 -14.23
N ASN A 5 -22.21 -23.29 -14.59
CA ASN A 5 -21.20 -22.59 -15.37
C ASN A 5 -21.22 -22.96 -16.86
N CYS A 6 -21.22 -24.25 -17.19
CA CYS A 6 -21.08 -24.71 -18.58
C CYS A 6 -22.38 -25.25 -19.21
N GLY A 7 -23.47 -25.36 -18.45
CA GLY A 7 -24.76 -25.83 -18.96
C GLY A 7 -24.84 -27.32 -19.28
N ASN A 8 -23.76 -28.10 -19.09
CA ASN A 8 -23.78 -29.55 -19.31
C ASN A 8 -24.61 -30.29 -18.25
N LYS A 9 -25.28 -31.37 -18.66
CA LYS A 9 -26.03 -32.25 -17.76
C LYS A 9 -25.05 -33.03 -16.88
N ILE A 10 -25.29 -33.02 -15.57
CA ILE A 10 -24.48 -33.68 -14.56
C ILE A 10 -25.35 -34.50 -13.59
N GLU A 11 -24.75 -35.51 -12.98
CA GLU A 11 -25.40 -36.38 -12.00
C GLU A 11 -25.66 -35.64 -10.69
N GLU A 12 -26.81 -35.90 -10.05
CA GLU A 12 -27.31 -35.12 -8.90
C GLU A 12 -26.47 -35.25 -7.61
N ARG A 13 -25.44 -36.11 -7.60
CA ARG A 13 -24.55 -36.34 -6.46
C ARG A 13 -23.07 -36.05 -6.74
N THR A 14 -22.75 -35.34 -7.82
CA THR A 14 -21.36 -34.96 -8.11
C THR A 14 -21.05 -33.57 -7.55
N ASN A 15 -20.07 -33.49 -6.64
CA ASN A 15 -19.62 -32.24 -6.03
C ASN A 15 -18.89 -31.31 -7.00
N TYR A 16 -18.48 -31.79 -8.17
CA TYR A 16 -17.80 -31.00 -9.19
C TYR A 16 -18.31 -31.38 -10.57
N CYS A 17 -18.31 -30.41 -11.49
CA CYS A 17 -18.62 -30.66 -12.89
C CYS A 17 -17.42 -31.32 -13.58
N PRO A 18 -17.55 -32.53 -14.16
CA PRO A 18 -16.45 -33.20 -14.86
C PRO A 18 -16.01 -32.48 -16.15
N PHE A 19 -16.85 -31.59 -16.69
CA PHE A 19 -16.56 -30.88 -17.94
C PHE A 19 -15.83 -29.55 -17.75
N CYS A 20 -16.06 -28.84 -16.64
CA CYS A 20 -15.45 -27.52 -16.39
C CYS A 20 -14.70 -27.40 -15.06
N GLY A 21 -14.74 -28.44 -14.21
CA GLY A 21 -14.01 -28.48 -12.94
C GLY A 21 -14.58 -27.64 -11.80
N ILE A 22 -15.70 -26.93 -12.00
CA ILE A 22 -16.32 -26.10 -10.95
C ILE A 22 -17.14 -26.93 -9.97
N LEU A 23 -16.96 -26.64 -8.69
CA LEU A 23 -17.71 -27.21 -7.57
C LEU A 23 -19.21 -26.86 -7.67
N GLN A 24 -20.06 -27.86 -7.51
CA GLN A 24 -21.51 -27.74 -7.44
C GLN A 24 -21.91 -27.98 -5.98
N SER A 25 -22.22 -26.89 -5.27
CA SER A 25 -22.56 -26.92 -3.85
C SER A 25 -23.98 -27.49 -3.65
N GLN A 26 -24.11 -28.65 -2.99
CA GLN A 26 -25.40 -29.11 -2.49
C GLN A 26 -25.83 -28.21 -1.31
N GLU A 27 -27.06 -27.75 -1.37
CA GLU A 27 -27.71 -26.85 -0.44
C GLU A 27 -27.99 -27.57 0.89
N ASN A 28 -27.16 -27.33 1.90
CA ASN A 28 -27.54 -27.51 3.30
C ASN A 28 -27.40 -26.16 4.01
N THR A 29 -28.52 -25.71 4.53
CA THR A 29 -28.87 -24.37 5.05
C THR A 29 -28.14 -23.97 6.34
N VAL A 30 -26.81 -24.06 6.38
CA VAL A 30 -25.96 -23.48 7.44
C VAL A 30 -24.61 -23.09 6.85
N SER A 31 -24.46 -21.85 6.34
CA SER A 31 -23.14 -21.18 6.08
C SER A 31 -23.21 -19.89 5.23
N VAL A 32 -24.40 -19.41 4.85
CA VAL A 32 -24.53 -18.14 4.13
C VAL A 32 -24.32 -16.94 5.06
N GLU A 33 -24.83 -16.99 6.30
CA GLU A 33 -24.60 -15.93 7.29
C GLU A 33 -23.13 -15.79 7.68
N THR A 34 -22.36 -16.88 7.77
CA THR A 34 -20.95 -16.80 8.17
C THR A 34 -20.05 -16.23 7.07
N THR A 35 -20.40 -16.43 5.80
CA THR A 35 -19.62 -15.88 4.67
C THR A 35 -19.98 -14.43 4.37
N ILE A 36 -21.25 -14.05 4.49
CA ILE A 36 -21.68 -12.64 4.40
C ILE A 36 -21.16 -11.86 5.61
N ALA A 37 -21.30 -12.37 6.84
CA ALA A 37 -20.73 -11.72 8.03
C ALA A 37 -19.21 -11.60 7.96
N LYS A 38 -18.47 -12.59 7.41
CA LYS A 38 -17.01 -12.49 7.26
C LYS A 38 -16.60 -11.52 6.14
N LYS A 39 -17.42 -11.33 5.11
CA LYS A 39 -17.20 -10.36 4.03
C LYS A 39 -17.55 -8.94 4.49
N GLU A 40 -18.67 -8.77 5.18
CA GLU A 40 -19.08 -7.50 5.82
C GLU A 40 -18.16 -7.09 6.97
N THR A 41 -17.66 -8.03 7.77
CA THR A 41 -16.67 -7.69 8.82
C THR A 41 -15.34 -7.27 8.20
N ARG A 42 -14.94 -7.81 7.03
CA ARG A 42 -13.74 -7.35 6.29
C ARG A 42 -13.94 -5.98 5.65
N THR A 43 -15.13 -5.67 5.13
CA THR A 43 -15.42 -4.37 4.50
C THR A 43 -15.76 -3.27 5.52
N ASN A 44 -16.35 -3.60 6.68
CA ASN A 44 -16.53 -2.64 7.78
C ASN A 44 -15.24 -2.38 8.55
N LYS A 45 -14.40 -3.40 8.77
CA LYS A 45 -13.06 -3.19 9.35
C LYS A 45 -12.14 -2.39 8.43
N SER A 46 -12.32 -2.46 7.11
CA SER A 46 -11.57 -1.63 6.16
C SER A 46 -12.06 -0.18 6.10
N ARG A 47 -13.38 0.06 6.27
CA ARG A 47 -13.94 1.44 6.32
C ARG A 47 -13.56 2.19 7.60
N ALA A 48 -13.50 1.52 8.75
CA ALA A 48 -13.20 2.16 10.04
C ALA A 48 -11.74 2.59 10.20
N ASN A 49 -10.83 2.16 9.31
CA ASN A 49 -9.39 2.31 9.50
C ASN A 49 -8.67 3.11 8.41
N LYS A 50 -9.38 3.99 7.68
CA LYS A 50 -8.77 4.85 6.65
C LYS A 50 -7.69 5.82 7.17
N GLY A 51 -7.50 5.92 8.50
CA GLY A 51 -6.49 6.76 9.14
C GLY A 51 -5.55 6.06 10.12
N SER A 52 -5.62 4.73 10.29
CA SER A 52 -4.74 4.06 11.26
C SER A 52 -3.30 3.97 10.79
N PHE A 53 -2.40 4.02 11.76
CA PHE A 53 -0.98 3.80 11.53
C PHE A 53 -0.68 2.34 11.16
N ASN A 54 0.06 2.11 10.07
CA ASN A 54 0.53 0.79 9.67
C ASN A 54 1.97 0.56 10.16
N PHE A 55 2.11 -0.23 11.22
CA PHE A 55 3.41 -0.55 11.82
C PHE A 55 4.36 -1.25 10.85
N TRP A 56 3.87 -2.16 9.99
CA TRP A 56 4.73 -2.85 9.02
C TRP A 56 5.33 -1.87 8.01
N ALA A 57 4.55 -0.91 7.54
CA ALA A 57 5.07 0.12 6.65
C ALA A 57 6.03 1.07 7.36
N ALA A 58 5.82 1.37 8.64
CA ALA A 58 6.72 2.23 9.40
C ALA A 58 8.13 1.65 9.54
N PHE A 59 8.23 0.33 9.78
CA PHE A 59 9.52 -0.36 9.90
C PHE A 59 10.17 -0.67 8.56
N PHE A 60 9.41 -1.19 7.60
CA PHE A 60 9.95 -1.65 6.32
C PHE A 60 9.93 -0.56 5.22
N GLY A 61 9.35 0.59 5.50
CA GLY A 61 9.37 1.80 4.67
C GLY A 61 9.03 1.52 3.21
N ILE A 62 9.95 1.91 2.33
CA ILE A 62 9.82 1.71 0.88
C ILE A 62 9.69 0.24 0.47
N PHE A 63 10.38 -0.70 1.14
CA PHE A 63 10.31 -2.12 0.78
C PHE A 63 8.90 -2.69 0.94
N TYR A 64 8.15 -2.19 1.92
CA TYR A 64 6.75 -2.56 2.09
C TYR A 64 5.88 -2.13 0.89
N TYR A 65 6.15 -0.95 0.31
CA TYR A 65 5.48 -0.49 -0.90
C TYR A 65 5.82 -1.33 -2.12
N PHE A 66 7.07 -1.77 -2.25
CA PHE A 66 7.49 -2.70 -3.32
C PHE A 66 6.74 -4.03 -3.20
N TYR A 67 6.72 -4.62 -1.99
CA TYR A 67 5.98 -5.86 -1.73
C TYR A 67 4.48 -5.72 -2.06
N LYS A 68 3.87 -4.56 -1.78
CA LYS A 68 2.47 -4.28 -2.10
C LYS A 68 2.23 -3.89 -3.55
N GLY A 69 3.27 -3.85 -4.40
CA GLY A 69 3.16 -3.47 -5.81
C GLY A 69 2.72 -2.02 -6.00
N LEU A 70 3.17 -1.11 -5.13
CA LEU A 70 2.96 0.34 -5.15
C LEU A 70 4.31 1.08 -5.24
N TRP A 71 5.27 0.48 -5.95
CA TRP A 71 6.67 0.93 -5.99
C TRP A 71 6.84 2.39 -6.42
N LYS A 72 6.02 2.91 -7.34
CA LYS A 72 6.08 4.30 -7.79
C LYS A 72 5.75 5.28 -6.67
N LYS A 73 4.65 5.06 -5.93
CA LYS A 73 4.28 5.87 -4.76
C LYS A 73 5.34 5.76 -3.67
N GLY A 74 5.86 4.56 -3.43
CA GLY A 74 6.94 4.33 -2.47
C GLY A 74 8.19 5.15 -2.77
N LEU A 75 8.62 5.21 -4.04
CA LEU A 75 9.74 6.03 -4.49
C LEU A 75 9.48 7.53 -4.35
N LEU A 76 8.27 8.00 -4.67
CA LEU A 76 7.91 9.42 -4.48
C LEU A 76 7.87 9.81 -2.99
N LEU A 77 7.32 8.97 -2.12
CA LEU A 77 7.37 9.18 -0.66
C LEU A 77 8.80 9.18 -0.14
N GLN A 78 9.65 8.29 -0.65
CA GLN A 78 11.07 8.29 -0.31
C GLN A 78 11.79 9.56 -0.77
N SER A 79 11.42 10.07 -1.94
CA SER A 79 11.97 11.32 -2.48
C SER A 79 11.59 12.51 -1.59
N LEU A 80 10.32 12.58 -1.20
CA LEU A 80 9.84 13.56 -0.23
C LEU A 80 10.56 13.43 1.12
N LEU A 81 10.76 12.21 1.61
CA LEU A 81 11.44 11.96 2.87
C LEU A 81 12.88 12.47 2.86
N PHE A 82 13.66 12.22 1.80
CA PHE A 82 15.03 12.74 1.70
C PHE A 82 15.10 14.26 1.76
N ILE A 83 14.19 14.95 1.07
CA ILE A 83 14.12 16.41 1.10
C ILE A 83 13.79 16.90 2.51
N LEU A 84 12.79 16.31 3.17
CA LEU A 84 12.40 16.70 4.53
C LEU A 84 13.51 16.43 5.55
N ILE A 85 14.19 15.28 5.47
CA ILE A 85 15.33 14.96 6.33
C ILE A 85 16.44 15.99 6.13
N GLY A 86 16.78 16.35 4.88
CA GLY A 86 17.77 17.38 4.60
C GLY A 86 17.43 18.72 5.25
N ILE A 87 16.16 19.14 5.19
CA ILE A 87 15.68 20.37 5.84
C ILE A 87 15.80 20.26 7.37
N VAL A 88 15.40 19.14 7.95
CA VAL A 88 15.47 18.89 9.41
C VAL A 88 16.90 18.91 9.91
N ASP A 89 17.82 18.24 9.19
CA ASP A 89 19.23 18.20 9.54
C ASP A 89 19.84 19.62 9.51
N ARG A 90 19.56 20.39 8.45
CA ARG A 90 19.98 21.80 8.35
C ARG A 90 19.46 22.66 9.49
N PHE A 91 18.17 22.54 9.80
CA PHE A 91 17.54 23.30 10.86
C PHE A 91 18.10 22.95 12.24
N THR A 92 18.38 21.67 12.48
CA THR A 92 19.01 21.17 13.71
C THR A 92 20.41 21.74 13.89
N ILE A 93 21.22 21.76 12.83
CA ILE A 93 22.56 22.37 12.82
C ILE A 93 22.47 23.86 13.14
N TYR A 94 21.55 24.58 12.49
CA TYR A 94 21.33 26.00 12.72
C TYR A 94 20.97 26.32 14.18
N LEU A 95 20.20 25.45 14.84
CA LEU A 95 19.82 25.58 16.26
C LEU A 95 20.88 25.04 17.24
N TYR A 96 22.05 24.59 16.76
CA TYR A 96 23.09 23.95 17.58
C TYR A 96 22.58 22.76 18.41
N LEU A 97 21.58 22.04 17.88
CA LEU A 97 21.02 20.86 18.52
C LEU A 97 21.89 19.62 18.22
N SER A 98 21.95 18.65 19.14
CA SER A 98 22.81 17.48 18.97
C SER A 98 22.43 16.61 17.76
N TYR A 99 23.41 16.07 17.04
CA TYR A 99 23.20 15.16 15.89
C TYR A 99 22.32 13.94 16.23
N LYS A 100 22.39 13.43 17.46
CA LYS A 100 21.54 12.32 17.90
C LYS A 100 20.05 12.68 17.87
N ALA A 101 19.72 13.95 18.13
CA ALA A 101 18.34 14.41 18.11
C ALA A 101 17.78 14.47 16.68
N SER A 102 18.57 14.91 15.70
CA SER A 102 18.14 14.88 14.29
C SER A 102 18.01 13.46 13.77
N GLU A 103 18.89 12.52 14.15
CA GLU A 103 18.73 11.11 13.76
C GLU A 103 17.41 10.52 14.26
N ILE A 104 17.09 10.71 15.54
CA ILE A 104 15.83 10.23 16.13
C ILE A 104 14.63 10.89 15.43
N LEU A 105 14.71 12.20 15.16
CA LEU A 105 13.64 12.94 14.50
C LEU A 105 13.44 12.47 13.05
N SER A 106 14.51 12.26 12.29
CA SER A 106 14.50 11.78 10.91
C SER A 106 13.96 10.35 10.82
N LEU A 107 14.31 9.48 11.77
CA LEU A 107 13.74 8.13 11.87
C LEU A 107 12.24 8.17 12.21
N ALA A 108 11.84 9.01 13.17
CA ALA A 108 10.43 9.21 13.51
C ALA A 108 9.64 9.77 12.31
N LEU A 109 10.23 10.69 11.54
CA LEU A 109 9.62 11.25 10.34
C LEU A 109 9.40 10.18 9.26
N GLY A 110 10.39 9.32 8.99
CA GLY A 110 10.24 8.21 8.05
C GLY A 110 9.15 7.23 8.48
N ALA A 111 9.18 6.80 9.76
CA ALA A 111 8.19 5.91 10.33
C ALA A 111 6.77 6.50 10.26
N THR A 112 6.62 7.80 10.58
CA THR A 112 5.34 8.50 10.53
C THR A 112 4.80 8.63 9.10
N LEU A 113 5.64 9.06 8.16
CA LEU A 113 5.29 9.22 6.75
C LEU A 113 4.83 7.89 6.13
N PHE A 114 5.66 6.85 6.17
CA PHE A 114 5.31 5.56 5.57
C PHE A 114 4.19 4.84 6.32
N GLY A 115 4.20 4.91 7.67
CA GLY A 115 3.18 4.30 8.50
C GLY A 115 1.79 4.88 8.27
N ARG A 116 1.67 6.20 8.08
CA ARG A 116 0.37 6.85 7.78
C ARG A 116 -0.02 6.69 6.31
N MET A 117 0.88 6.99 5.38
CA MET A 117 0.56 7.01 3.95
C MET A 117 0.20 5.63 3.41
N SER A 118 0.84 4.57 3.91
CA SER A 118 0.60 3.22 3.39
C SER A 118 -0.82 2.72 3.63
N THR A 119 -1.45 3.09 4.74
CA THR A 119 -2.84 2.74 5.01
C THR A 119 -3.74 3.35 3.94
N ILE A 120 -3.57 4.64 3.67
CA ILE A 120 -4.35 5.37 2.67
C ILE A 120 -4.11 4.79 1.27
N ASP A 121 -2.85 4.59 0.90
CA ASP A 121 -2.48 4.14 -0.44
C ASP A 121 -2.91 2.70 -0.74
N ILE A 122 -2.82 1.81 0.26
CA ILE A 122 -3.28 0.43 0.11
C ILE A 122 -4.81 0.38 0.04
N SER A 123 -5.51 1.18 0.86
CA SER A 123 -6.96 1.30 0.78
C SER A 123 -7.40 1.80 -0.59
N ARG A 124 -6.79 2.86 -1.13
CA ARG A 124 -7.08 3.36 -2.50
C ARG A 124 -6.79 2.29 -3.56
N LYS A 125 -5.71 1.52 -3.43
CA LYS A 125 -5.42 0.40 -4.34
C LYS A 125 -6.49 -0.70 -4.28
N GLN A 126 -6.99 -1.03 -3.09
CA GLN A 126 -7.99 -2.09 -2.93
C GLN A 126 -9.40 -1.66 -3.37
N GLU A 127 -9.78 -0.43 -3.08
CA GLU A 127 -11.11 0.12 -3.37
C GLU A 127 -11.23 0.60 -4.82
N GLU A 128 -10.19 1.24 -5.36
CA GLU A 128 -10.25 1.95 -6.65
C GLU A 128 -9.26 1.41 -7.68
N SER A 129 -8.49 0.35 -7.37
CA SER A 129 -7.39 -0.15 -8.21
C SER A 129 -6.33 0.91 -8.55
N GLU A 130 -6.24 1.97 -7.72
CA GLU A 130 -5.33 3.09 -7.94
C GLU A 130 -3.87 2.67 -7.74
N THR A 131 -3.02 2.94 -8.74
CA THR A 131 -1.56 2.69 -8.67
C THR A 131 -0.73 3.97 -8.54
N MET A 132 -1.34 5.13 -8.77
CA MET A 132 -0.74 6.48 -8.65
C MET A 132 -1.80 7.48 -8.19
N TRP A 133 -1.40 8.50 -7.43
CA TRP A 133 -2.30 9.57 -6.99
C TRP A 133 -2.86 10.34 -8.19
N LYS A 134 -4.19 10.49 -8.24
CA LYS A 134 -4.92 11.23 -9.28
C LYS A 134 -4.61 12.73 -9.26
N GLU A 135 -4.19 13.21 -8.09
CA GLU A 135 -3.83 14.59 -7.81
C GLU A 135 -2.47 14.97 -8.44
N LEU A 136 -1.62 13.98 -8.76
CA LEU A 136 -0.35 14.24 -9.43
C LEU A 136 -0.50 14.30 -10.96
N PRO A 137 0.34 15.11 -11.63
CA PRO A 137 0.42 15.10 -13.09
C PRO A 137 0.66 13.68 -13.63
N SER A 138 0.03 13.36 -14.77
CA SER A 138 0.13 12.05 -15.42
C SER A 138 1.57 11.62 -15.77
N ILE A 139 2.50 12.57 -15.82
CA ILE A 139 3.94 12.34 -16.02
C ILE A 139 4.51 11.37 -14.97
N PHE A 140 4.01 11.41 -13.73
CA PHE A 140 4.44 10.51 -12.66
C PHE A 140 3.98 9.06 -12.84
N ASN A 141 3.05 8.79 -13.76
CA ASN A 141 2.75 7.40 -14.15
C ASN A 141 3.92 6.74 -14.87
N ASN A 142 4.87 7.51 -15.42
CA ASN A 142 6.07 6.96 -16.03
C ASN A 142 7.12 6.59 -14.97
N GLY A 143 7.49 5.31 -14.94
CA GLY A 143 8.48 4.79 -14.00
C GLY A 143 9.86 5.45 -14.10
N VAL A 144 10.30 5.80 -15.31
CA VAL A 144 11.60 6.45 -15.55
C VAL A 144 11.64 7.84 -14.90
N VAL A 145 10.53 8.58 -15.01
CA VAL A 145 10.41 9.91 -14.39
C VAL A 145 10.49 9.80 -12.87
N VAL A 146 9.77 8.84 -12.28
CA VAL A 146 9.80 8.60 -10.83
C VAL A 146 11.22 8.29 -10.35
N ILE A 147 11.93 7.40 -11.05
CA ILE A 147 13.33 7.08 -10.73
C ILE A 147 14.21 8.34 -10.83
N GLY A 148 14.06 9.13 -11.89
CA GLY A 148 14.79 10.38 -12.08
C GLY A 148 14.57 11.37 -10.93
N VAL A 149 13.32 11.53 -10.48
CA VAL A 149 12.97 12.37 -9.32
C VAL A 149 13.59 11.83 -8.03
N THR A 150 13.57 10.51 -7.81
CA THR A 150 14.22 9.91 -6.63
C THR A 150 15.72 10.14 -6.63
N VAL A 151 16.40 9.95 -7.76
CA VAL A 151 17.83 10.22 -7.89
C VAL A 151 18.12 11.70 -7.63
N ALA A 152 17.35 12.63 -8.22
CA ALA A 152 17.50 14.06 -7.97
C ALA A 152 17.32 14.42 -6.48
N SER A 153 16.35 13.80 -5.80
CA SER A 153 16.14 14.04 -4.35
C SER A 153 17.32 13.60 -3.49
N VAL A 154 18.01 12.52 -3.85
CA VAL A 154 19.22 12.07 -3.15
C VAL A 154 20.37 13.07 -3.35
N PHE A 155 20.54 13.59 -4.57
CA PHE A 155 21.52 14.65 -4.84
C PHE A 155 21.22 15.92 -4.04
N ILE A 156 19.96 16.36 -4.00
CA ILE A 156 19.54 17.52 -3.22
C ILE A 156 19.82 17.30 -1.73
N TYR A 157 19.48 16.12 -1.20
CA TYR A 157 19.82 15.76 0.19
C TYR A 157 21.33 15.84 0.43
N GLY A 158 22.15 15.29 -0.47
CA GLY A 158 23.61 15.38 -0.37
C GLY A 158 24.14 16.81 -0.36
N ILE A 159 23.56 17.69 -1.18
CA ILE A 159 23.90 19.13 -1.18
C ILE A 159 23.53 19.76 0.16
N LEU A 160 22.33 19.52 0.67
CA LEU A 160 21.87 20.02 1.97
C LEU A 160 22.69 19.44 3.13
N ALA A 161 23.20 18.22 3.02
CA ALA A 161 24.04 17.64 4.07
C ALA A 161 25.44 18.30 4.13
N VAL A 162 25.94 18.81 3.01
CA VAL A 162 27.27 19.43 2.91
C VAL A 162 27.24 20.94 3.19
N TYR A 163 26.27 21.66 2.62
CA TYR A 163 26.22 23.13 2.61
C TYR A 163 25.21 23.66 3.60
#